data_AF-A0A8S3ZNJ7-F1
#
_entry.id   AF-A0A8S3ZNJ7-F1
#
_cell.length_a   1.000
_cell.length_b   1.000
_cell.length_c   1.000
_cell.angle_alpha   90.00
_cell.angle_beta   90.00
_cell.angle_gamma   90.00
#
_symmetry.space_group_name_H-M   'P 1'
#
loop_
_entity.id
_entity.type
_entity.pdbx_description
1 polymer ?
#
loop_
_entity_poly.entity_id
_entity_poly.type
_entity_poly.pdbx_seq_one_letter_code
_entity_poly.pdbx_strand_id
1 'polypeptide(L)' 'RNQSRDIIIIRNLEIVPFPIVVPGPIYVSLDIEFTQALNRNLSVEVIIRKRVLSRWTRLPCNNRLP' A
#
# COMPACT_ATOMS: atom_id res chain seq x y z
N ARG A 1 -8.20 28.28 7.41
CA ARG A 1 -7.70 27.54 6.23
C ARG A 1 -6.39 26.87 6.64
N ASN A 2 -6.42 25.62 7.10
CA ASN A 2 -5.19 24.85 7.37
C ASN A 2 -4.81 24.14 6.07
N GLN A 3 -3.80 24.66 5.36
CA GLN A 3 -3.15 23.90 4.30
C GLN A 3 -2.28 22.84 4.96
N SER A 4 -2.75 21.59 4.96
CA SER A 4 -1.87 20.46 5.24
C SER A 4 -0.74 20.50 4.21
N ARG A 5 0.51 20.64 4.65
CA ARG A 5 1.67 20.54 3.77
C ARG A 5 1.95 19.06 3.56
N ASP A 6 1.13 18.43 2.73
CA ASP A 6 1.28 17.01 2.44
C ASP A 6 2.60 16.80 1.70
N ILE A 7 3.52 16.11 2.38
CA ILE A 7 4.89 15.82 1.90
C ILE A 7 4.85 14.75 0.80
N ILE A 8 3.80 13.92 0.83
CA ILE A 8 3.62 12.75 0.00
C ILE A 8 2.22 12.84 -0.60
N ILE A 9 2.15 12.87 -1.93
CA ILE A 9 0.89 12.87 -2.68
C ILE A 9 0.82 11.57 -3.46
N ILE A 10 -0.21 10.76 -3.20
CA ILE A 10 -0.47 9.55 -3.98
C ILE A 10 -1.24 9.97 -5.23
N ARG A 11 -0.59 9.90 -6.40
CA ARG A 11 -1.21 10.24 -7.69
C ARG A 11 -2.04 9.08 -8.22
N ASN A 12 -1.54 7.87 -8.08
CA ASN A 12 -2.23 6.67 -8.53
C ASN A 12 -1.97 5.49 -7.58
N LEU A 13 -2.98 4.65 -7.42
CA LEU A 13 -2.89 3.37 -6.72
C LEU A 13 -3.68 2.35 -7.52
N GLU A 14 -2.99 1.37 -8.07
CA GLU A 14 -3.60 0.27 -8.80
C GLU A 14 -3.35 -1.04 -8.07
N ILE A 15 -4.40 -1.86 -7.97
CA ILE A 15 -4.35 -3.17 -7.32
C ILE A 15 -4.97 -4.19 -8.26
N VAL A 16 -4.17 -5.20 -8.66
CA VAL A 16 -4.56 -6.23 -9.62
C VAL A 16 -4.28 -7.63 -9.05
N PRO A 17 -5.18 -8.61 -9.20
CA PRO A 17 -6.47 -8.53 -9.88
C PRO A 17 -7.57 -7.91 -9.02
N PHE A 18 -8.56 -7.30 -9.69
CA PHE A 18 -9.82 -6.88 -9.09
C PHE A 18 -10.99 -7.60 -9.78
N PRO A 19 -11.80 -8.41 -9.06
CA PRO A 19 -11.72 -8.72 -7.63
C PRO A 19 -10.50 -9.58 -7.27
N ILE A 20 -10.03 -9.44 -6.03
CA ILE A 20 -8.86 -10.19 -5.53
C ILE A 20 -9.19 -11.68 -5.47
N VAL A 21 -8.40 -12.50 -6.17
CA VAL A 21 -8.51 -13.96 -6.19
C VAL A 21 -7.53 -14.57 -5.18
N VAL A 22 -8.01 -15.48 -4.33
CA VAL A 22 -7.21 -16.15 -3.30
C VAL A 22 -7.43 -17.68 -3.39
N PRO A 23 -6.36 -18.51 -3.42
CA PRO A 23 -4.95 -18.14 -3.40
C PRO A 23 -4.49 -17.56 -4.74
N GLY A 24 -3.64 -16.52 -4.70
CA GLY A 24 -3.13 -15.88 -5.90
C GLY A 24 -2.21 -14.71 -5.58
N PRO A 25 -1.31 -14.33 -6.51
CA PRO A 25 -0.49 -13.13 -6.37
C PRO A 25 -1.36 -11.87 -6.44
N ILE A 26 -0.94 -10.84 -5.70
CA ILE A 26 -1.53 -9.50 -5.74
C ILE A 26 -0.42 -8.54 -6.16
N TYR A 27 -0.71 -7.74 -7.18
CA TYR A 27 0.18 -6.71 -7.68
C TYR A 27 -0.35 -5.35 -7.23
N VAL A 28 0.52 -4.56 -6.62
CA VAL A 28 0.21 -3.19 -6.17
C VAL A 28 1.16 -2.25 -6.90
N SER A 29 0.62 -1.31 -7.67
CA SER A 29 1.36 -0.23 -8.31
C SER A 29 0.98 1.08 -7.67
N LEU A 30 1.96 1.91 -7.35
CA LEU A 30 1.76 3.17 -6.64
C LEU A 30 2.59 4.26 -7.33
N ASP A 31 1.93 5.34 -7.73
CA ASP A 31 2.57 6.56 -8.21
C ASP A 31 2.52 7.60 -7.09
N ILE A 32 3.69 8.00 -6.62
CA ILE A 32 3.86 8.93 -5.50
C ILE A 32 4.64 10.14 -5.99
N GLU A 33 4.13 11.32 -5.69
CA GLU A 33 4.87 12.57 -5.79
C GLU A 33 5.29 13.04 -4.40
N PHE A 34 6.53 13.51 -4.32
CA PHE A 34 7.07 14.13 -3.11
C PHE A 34 7.21 15.63 -3.34
N THR A 35 6.60 16.44 -2.47
CA THR A 35 6.61 17.90 -2.58
C THR A 35 7.89 18.55 -2.03
N GLN A 36 8.78 17.73 -1.44
CA GLN A 36 10.07 18.13 -0.89
C GLN A 36 11.11 17.02 -1.07
N ALA A 37 12.39 17.40 -1.05
CA ALA A 37 13.50 16.46 -1.13
C ALA A 37 13.52 15.51 0.08
N LEU A 38 13.72 14.22 -0.21
CA LEU A 38 13.83 13.16 0.79
C LEU A 38 15.30 12.86 1.07
N ASN A 39 15.83 13.45 2.13
CA ASN A 39 17.28 13.40 2.41
C ASN A 39 17.71 12.17 3.24
N ARG A 40 16.87 11.12 3.31
CA ARG A 40 17.08 9.95 4.19
C ARG A 40 16.60 8.66 3.53
N ASN A 41 17.10 7.52 4.04
CA ASN A 41 16.56 6.21 3.69
C ASN A 41 15.06 6.16 3.99
N LEU A 42 14.29 5.81 2.97
CA LEU A 42 12.84 5.67 3.06
C LEU A 42 12.51 4.27 3.58
N SER A 43 11.65 4.21 4.60
CA SER A 43 11.07 2.95 5.07
C SER A 43 9.62 2.89 4.61
N VAL A 44 9.22 1.76 4.04
CA VAL A 44 7.85 1.50 3.58
C VAL A 44 7.32 0.31 4.37
N GLU A 45 6.24 0.51 5.13
CA GLU A 45 5.50 -0.57 5.78
C GLU A 45 4.23 -0.87 4.97
N VAL A 46 4.09 -2.11 4.49
CA VAL A 46 2.89 -2.59 3.81
C VAL A 46 2.06 -3.43 4.77
N ILE A 47 0.81 -3.03 5.00
CA ILE A 47 -0.14 -3.76 5.85
C ILE A 47 -1.33 -4.18 5.01
N ILE A 48 -1.46 -5.49 4.76
CA ILE A 48 -2.62 -6.05 4.05
C ILE A 48 -3.63 -6.56 5.08
N ARG A 49 -4.88 -6.10 4.98
CA ARG A 49 -6.00 -6.57 5.82
C ARG A 49 -7.13 -7.07 4.94
N LYS A 50 -7.72 -8.20 5.32
CA LYS A 50 -8.92 -8.75 4.68
C LYS A 50 -10.10 -8.65 5.63
N ARG A 51 -11.25 -8.17 5.15
CA ARG A 51 -12.49 -8.20 5.92
C ARG A 51 -13.10 -9.61 5.86
N VAL A 52 -13.21 -10.27 7.00
CA VAL A 52 -13.81 -11.60 7.15
C VAL A 52 -14.83 -11.52 8.28
N LEU A 53 -16.09 -11.84 8.00
CA LEU A 53 -17.17 -11.88 9.00
C LEU A 53 -17.13 -10.67 9.95
N SER A 54 -17.32 -9.47 9.37
CA SER A 54 -17.28 -8.14 10.00
C SER A 54 -15.97 -7.70 10.67
N ARG A 55 -14.93 -8.54 10.76
CA ARG A 55 -13.62 -8.20 11.32
C ARG A 55 -12.56 -7.97 10.24
N TRP A 56 -11.58 -7.12 10.51
CA TRP A 56 -10.40 -6.95 9.65
C TRP A 56 -9.25 -7.82 10.18
N THR A 57 -8.85 -8.82 9.43
CA THR A 57 -7.73 -9.72 9.78
C THR A 57 -6.48 -9.30 9.02
N ARG A 58 -5.36 -9.09 9.74
CA ARG A 58 -4.05 -8.83 9.12
C ARG A 58 -3.56 -10.10 8.43
N LEU A 59 -3.21 -10.00 7.15
CA LEU A 59 -2.55 -11.07 6.44
C LEU A 59 -1.04 -10.99 6.72
N PRO A 60 -0.39 -12.09 7.14
CA PRO A 60 1.05 -12.09 7.34
C PRO A 60 1.78 -11.95 6.00
N CYS A 61 2.85 -11.14 5.97
CA CYS A 61 3.78 -11.15 4.85
C CYS A 61 4.54 -12.48 4.88
N ASN A 62 4.33 -13.34 3.89
CA ASN A 62 5.12 -14.55 3.72
C ASN A 62 6.33 -14.20 2.85
N ASN A 63 7.49 -13.94 3.46
CA ASN A 63 8.75 -13.64 2.76
C ASN A 63 9.36 -14.84 2.00
N ARG A 64 8.57 -15.89 1.73
CA ARG A 64 8.97 -16.96 0.82
C ARG A 64 8.61 -16.53 -0.60
N LEU A 65 9.52 -15.78 -1.21
CA LEU A 65 9.62 -15.76 -2.67
C LEU A 65 10.08 -17.15 -3.11
N PRO A 66 9.51 -17.73 -4.19
CA PRO A 66 10.12 -18.89 -4.85
C PRO A 66 11.52 -18.57 -5.37
#